data_AF-A0A2J8AFB6-F1
#
_entry.id   AF-A0A2J8AFB6-F1
#
_cell.length_a   1.000
_cell.length_b   1.000
_cell.length_c   1.000
_cell.angle_alpha   90.00
_cell.angle_beta   90.00
_cell.angle_gamma   90.00
#
_symmetry.space_group_name_H-M   'P 1'
#
loop_
_entity.id
_entity.type
_entity.pdbx_description
1 polymer ?
#
loop_
_entity_poly.entity_id
_entity_poly.type
_entity_poly.pdbx_seq_one_letter_code
_entity_poly.pdbx_strand_id
1 'polypeptide(L)'
;MGGCASAPAEKYETTKEVADLKAQVDQLQKQLHATGGQLSAAPAGPAGVGVICTLFFPDAKLPCRYARKPGGCQHQYCNFAHDATNLTRFLGYLASAKSTLDICVFTITNDDIADVVGCGAGF
;
A
#
# COMPACT_ATOMS: atom_id res chain seq x y z
N MET A 1 -24.43 51.39 -50.73
CA MET A 1 -23.82 51.39 -49.37
C MET A 1 -24.17 50.06 -48.72
N GLY A 2 -23.26 49.09 -48.74
CA GLY A 2 -23.56 47.75 -48.23
C GLY A 2 -22.29 46.95 -47.97
N GLY A 3 -22.18 46.46 -46.74
CA GLY A 3 -21.41 45.26 -46.33
C GLY A 3 -19.88 45.33 -46.39
N CYS A 4 -19.24 45.68 -45.28
CA CYS A 4 -17.91 45.17 -44.96
C CYS A 4 -18.02 44.25 -43.73
N ALA A 5 -17.57 43.02 -43.92
CA ALA A 5 -17.70 41.88 -43.03
C ALA A 5 -16.96 42.06 -41.69
N SER A 6 -17.58 41.57 -40.62
CA SER A 6 -16.98 41.47 -39.29
C SER A 6 -16.35 40.09 -39.06
N ALA A 7 -15.04 40.08 -38.77
CA ALA A 7 -14.19 39.13 -38.02
C ALA A 7 -14.21 37.61 -38.33
N PRO A 8 -13.07 36.90 -38.16
CA PRO A 8 -12.88 36.21 -36.87
C PRO A 8 -11.39 36.03 -36.45
N ALA A 9 -10.96 36.63 -35.34
CA ALA A 9 -9.65 36.37 -34.72
C ALA A 9 -9.71 35.55 -33.41
N GLU A 10 -10.90 35.34 -32.84
CA GLU A 10 -11.03 34.74 -31.50
C GLU A 10 -10.99 33.20 -31.47
N LYS A 11 -11.25 32.52 -32.60
CA LYS A 11 -11.32 31.05 -32.63
C LYS A 11 -9.95 30.34 -32.68
N TYR A 12 -8.87 31.02 -33.07
CA TYR A 12 -7.59 30.34 -33.29
C TYR A 12 -6.84 30.08 -31.98
N GLU A 13 -6.99 30.94 -30.97
CA GLU A 13 -6.23 30.87 -29.73
C GLU A 13 -6.72 29.70 -28.86
N THR A 14 -8.05 29.59 -28.71
CA THR A 14 -8.70 28.49 -27.97
C THR A 14 -8.42 27.11 -28.61
N THR A 15 -8.27 27.04 -29.93
CA THR A 15 -8.04 25.76 -30.63
C THR A 15 -6.62 25.23 -30.40
N LYS A 16 -5.63 26.12 -30.29
CA LYS A 16 -4.25 25.73 -29.96
C LYS A 16 -4.12 25.27 -28.52
N GLU A 17 -4.72 26.01 -27.58
CA GLU A 17 -4.72 25.65 -26.17
C GLU A 17 -5.39 24.29 -25.92
N VAL A 18 -6.52 24.02 -26.58
CA VAL A 18 -7.22 22.72 -26.47
C VAL A 18 -6.37 21.58 -27.05
N ALA A 19 -5.58 21.81 -28.10
CA ALA A 19 -4.68 20.80 -28.66
C ALA A 19 -3.51 20.48 -27.72
N ASP A 20 -2.90 21.50 -27.11
CA ASP A 20 -1.81 21.34 -26.13
C ASP A 20 -2.29 20.64 -24.85
N LEU A 21 -3.46 21.04 -24.33
CA LEU A 21 -4.08 20.40 -23.16
C LEU A 21 -4.39 18.92 -23.43
N LYS A 22 -4.89 18.60 -24.62
CA LYS A 22 -5.16 17.21 -25.01
C LYS A 22 -3.87 16.38 -25.12
N ALA A 23 -2.81 16.95 -25.68
CA ALA A 23 -1.51 16.30 -25.74
C ALA A 23 -0.92 16.01 -24.34
N GLN A 24 -1.09 16.94 -23.40
CA GLN A 24 -0.69 16.73 -22.00
C GLN A 24 -1.47 15.60 -21.34
N VAL A 25 -2.79 15.55 -21.53
CA VAL A 25 -3.64 14.47 -20.98
C VAL A 25 -3.22 13.10 -21.53
N ASP A 26 -2.98 12.98 -22.83
CA ASP A 26 -2.50 11.74 -23.45
C ASP A 26 -1.12 11.30 -22.90
N GLN A 27 -0.24 12.26 -22.62
CA GLN A 27 1.07 11.99 -22.04
C GLN A 27 0.99 11.54 -20.58
N LEU A 28 0.14 12.18 -19.77
CA LEU A 28 -0.16 11.79 -18.38
C LEU A 28 -0.78 10.39 -18.33
N GLN A 29 -1.72 10.09 -19.23
CA GLN A 29 -2.38 8.79 -19.29
C GLN A 29 -1.39 7.67 -19.65
N LYS A 30 -0.42 7.93 -20.54
CA LYS A 30 0.68 6.99 -20.83
C LYS A 30 1.59 6.75 -19.62
N GLN A 31 1.88 7.77 -18.81
CA GLN A 31 2.67 7.60 -17.59
C GLN A 31 1.93 6.78 -16.53
N LEU A 32 0.62 6.99 -16.38
CA LEU A 32 -0.21 6.20 -15.47
C LEU A 32 -0.28 4.73 -15.88
N HIS A 33 -0.40 4.42 -17.17
CA HIS A 33 -0.40 3.04 -17.66
C HIS A 33 0.98 2.37 -17.52
N ALA A 34 2.08 3.13 -17.65
CA ALA A 34 3.43 2.61 -17.39
C ALA A 34 3.68 2.33 -15.90
N THR A 35 2.98 3.04 -15.00
CA THR A 35 3.11 2.89 -13.54
C THR A 35 2.07 1.92 -12.95
N GLY A 36 1.00 1.61 -13.69
CA GLY A 36 -0.11 0.75 -13.25
C GLY A 36 0.20 -0.76 -13.17
N GLY A 37 1.46 -1.17 -13.33
CA GLY A 37 1.88 -2.58 -13.30
C GLY A 37 2.71 -2.99 -12.09
N GLN A 38 2.95 -2.11 -11.11
CA GLN A 38 3.85 -2.41 -9.99
C GLN A 38 3.15 -2.27 -8.64
N LEU A 39 2.09 -3.05 -8.44
CA LEU A 39 1.73 -3.58 -7.11
C LEU A 39 2.60 -4.81 -6.83
N SER A 40 3.91 -4.62 -6.86
CA SER A 40 4.89 -5.64 -6.48
C SER A 40 5.39 -5.30 -5.09
N ALA A 41 5.20 -6.26 -4.17
CA ALA A 41 5.91 -6.48 -2.91
C ALA A 41 6.46 -5.26 -2.17
N ALA A 42 6.06 -5.15 -0.89
CA ALA A 42 6.62 -4.23 0.10
C ALA A 42 8.11 -3.94 -0.17
N PRO A 43 8.50 -2.67 -0.36
CA PRO A 43 9.90 -2.36 -0.57
C PRO A 43 10.63 -2.65 0.74
N ALA A 44 11.55 -3.60 0.69
CA ALA A 44 12.74 -3.56 1.54
C ALA A 44 13.59 -2.36 1.08
N GLY A 45 13.07 -1.15 1.32
CA GLY A 45 13.72 0.11 1.03
C GLY A 45 14.67 0.49 2.17
N PRO A 46 15.71 1.28 1.87
CA PRO A 46 16.73 1.66 2.85
C PRO A 46 16.08 2.44 4.00
N ALA A 47 16.48 2.11 5.22
CA ALA A 47 16.12 2.82 6.44
C ALA A 47 16.49 4.30 6.29
N GLY A 48 15.49 5.17 6.12
CA GLY A 48 15.76 6.61 5.96
C GLY A 48 14.56 7.50 5.63
N VAL A 49 13.45 6.94 5.12
CA VAL A 49 12.18 7.66 4.99
C VAL A 49 11.16 6.97 5.87
N GLY A 50 10.67 7.66 6.90
CA GLY A 50 9.65 7.13 7.80
C GLY A 50 8.39 6.80 7.01
N VAL A 51 8.13 5.52 6.77
CA VAL A 51 6.92 5.06 6.10
C VAL A 51 5.79 5.09 7.12
N ILE A 52 4.77 5.92 6.90
CA ILE A 52 3.54 5.89 7.70
C ILE A 52 2.70 4.72 7.19
N CYS A 53 2.76 3.59 7.90
CA CYS A 53 1.94 2.41 7.61
C CYS A 53 0.73 2.37 8.52
N THR A 54 -0.45 2.66 7.98
CA THR A 54 -1.73 2.50 8.69
C THR A 54 -2.29 1.10 8.43
N LEU A 55 -2.66 0.40 9.50
CA LEU A 55 -3.27 -0.93 9.44
C LEU A 55 -4.75 -0.81 9.83
N PHE A 56 -5.63 -1.35 9.00
CA PHE A 56 -7.08 -1.32 9.23
C PHE A 56 -7.57 -2.68 9.75
N PHE A 57 -8.47 -2.63 10.73
CA PHE A 57 -9.09 -3.80 11.34
C PHE A 57 -10.62 -3.67 11.29
N PRO A 58 -11.39 -4.78 11.20
CA PRO A 58 -10.93 -6.17 11.22
C PRO A 58 -10.37 -6.66 9.88
N ASP A 59 -9.42 -7.60 9.93
CA ASP A 59 -8.96 -8.33 8.74
C ASP A 59 -10.10 -9.18 8.15
N ALA A 60 -10.10 -9.39 6.83
CA ALA A 60 -11.10 -10.23 6.15
C ALA A 60 -11.08 -11.70 6.62
N LYS A 61 -9.90 -12.19 7.02
CA LYS A 61 -9.68 -13.52 7.59
C LYS A 61 -8.56 -13.45 8.63
N LEU A 62 -8.67 -14.27 9.67
CA LEU A 62 -7.61 -14.42 10.66
C LEU A 62 -6.41 -15.18 10.05
N PRO A 63 -5.17 -14.80 10.40
CA PRO A 63 -3.99 -15.49 9.92
C PRO A 63 -3.88 -16.90 10.50
N CYS A 64 -3.43 -17.85 9.68
CA CYS A 64 -3.21 -19.22 10.10
C CYS A 64 -1.98 -19.29 11.01
N ARG A 65 -2.16 -19.77 12.25
CA ARG A 65 -1.06 -19.97 13.20
C ARG A 65 -0.02 -20.97 12.72
N TYR A 66 -0.45 -22.00 11.98
CA TYR A 66 0.44 -23.05 11.47
C TYR A 66 1.22 -22.64 10.22
N ALA A 67 0.68 -21.69 9.42
CA ALA A 67 1.37 -21.23 8.22
C ALA A 67 2.71 -20.54 8.51
N ARG A 68 2.86 -19.95 9.70
CA ARG A 68 4.10 -19.29 10.14
C ARG A 68 5.10 -20.21 10.84
N LYS A 69 4.69 -21.44 11.18
CA LYS A 69 5.57 -22.40 11.86
C LYS A 69 6.45 -23.16 10.87
N PRO A 70 7.64 -23.62 11.28
CA PRO A 70 8.43 -24.53 10.46
C PRO A 70 7.61 -25.80 10.16
N GLY A 71 7.41 -26.09 8.88
CA GLY A 71 6.51 -27.16 8.42
C GLY A 71 5.18 -26.67 7.82
N GLY A 72 4.86 -25.38 7.92
CA GLY A 72 3.70 -24.77 7.26
C GLY A 72 2.35 -25.32 7.71
N CYS A 73 1.27 -24.89 7.04
CA CYS A 73 -0.05 -25.46 7.26
C CYS A 73 -0.20 -26.78 6.49
N GLN A 74 -0.47 -27.87 7.21
CA GLN A 74 -0.67 -29.20 6.62
C GLN A 74 -2.15 -29.47 6.25
N HIS A 75 -3.06 -28.53 6.55
CA HIS A 75 -4.47 -28.68 6.24
C HIS A 75 -4.76 -28.28 4.80
N GLN A 76 -5.27 -29.25 4.01
CA GLN A 76 -5.64 -29.04 2.61
C GLN A 76 -6.76 -28.00 2.42
N TYR A 77 -7.67 -27.88 3.40
CA TYR A 77 -8.79 -26.93 3.37
C TYR A 77 -8.79 -26.04 4.60
N CYS A 78 -7.74 -25.22 4.74
CA CYS A 78 -7.63 -24.26 5.83
C CYS A 78 -8.55 -23.06 5.60
N ASN A 79 -9.40 -22.73 6.57
CA ASN A 79 -10.27 -21.54 6.51
C ASN A 79 -9.55 -20.23 6.86
N PHE A 80 -8.34 -20.33 7.41
CA PHE A 80 -7.53 -19.19 7.82
C PHE A 80 -6.72 -18.61 6.64
N ALA A 81 -6.30 -17.35 6.75
CA ALA A 81 -5.45 -16.73 5.76
C ALA A 81 -4.03 -17.32 5.80
N HIS A 82 -3.52 -17.71 4.64
CA HIS A 82 -2.11 -18.06 4.43
C HIS A 82 -1.31 -16.89 3.84
N ASP A 83 -1.99 -15.87 3.33
CA ASP A 83 -1.39 -14.64 2.86
C ASP A 83 -1.17 -13.64 4.00
N ALA A 84 -0.37 -12.61 3.74
CA ALA A 84 -0.08 -11.57 4.72
C ALA A 84 -1.33 -10.73 5.07
N THR A 85 -1.79 -10.84 6.32
CA THR A 85 -2.87 -10.01 6.90
C THR A 85 -2.31 -8.80 7.65
N ASN A 86 -3.16 -7.83 8.04
CA ASN A 86 -2.71 -6.69 8.83
C ASN A 86 -2.18 -7.11 10.20
N LEU A 87 -2.77 -8.13 10.84
CA LEU A 87 -2.19 -8.72 12.05
C LEU A 87 -0.79 -9.28 11.81
N THR A 88 -0.55 -9.99 10.69
CA THR A 88 0.80 -10.51 10.40
C THR A 88 1.83 -9.42 10.14
N ARG A 89 1.42 -8.31 9.50
CA ARG A 89 2.27 -7.13 9.29
C ARG A 89 2.61 -6.45 10.60
N PHE A 90 1.61 -6.26 11.47
CA PHE A 90 1.80 -5.69 12.79
C PHE A 90 2.80 -6.50 13.62
N LEU A 91 2.65 -7.83 13.66
CA LEU A 91 3.57 -8.74 14.34
C LEU A 91 4.98 -8.66 13.75
N GLY A 92 5.11 -8.52 12.42
CA GLY A 92 6.40 -8.31 11.76
C GLY A 92 7.08 -7.00 12.19
N TYR A 93 6.33 -5.91 12.39
CA TYR A 93 6.87 -4.66 12.91
C TYR A 93 7.38 -4.82 14.35
N LEU A 94 6.61 -5.49 15.22
CA LEU A 94 7.05 -5.76 16.58
C LEU A 94 8.32 -6.63 16.61
N ALA A 95 8.37 -7.67 15.78
CA ALA A 95 9.54 -8.55 15.66
C ALA A 95 10.78 -7.87 15.04
N SER A 96 10.59 -6.77 14.29
CA SER A 96 11.72 -6.03 13.70
C SER A 96 12.50 -5.18 14.68
N ALA A 97 11.98 -4.96 15.90
CA ALA A 97 12.66 -4.22 16.95
C ALA A 97 13.87 -5.01 17.46
N LYS A 98 15.08 -4.44 17.31
CA LYS A 98 16.35 -5.13 17.62
C LYS A 98 16.88 -4.90 19.03
N SER A 99 16.51 -3.78 19.65
CA SER A 99 17.11 -3.32 20.91
C SER A 99 16.09 -3.13 22.01
N THR A 100 15.04 -2.35 21.74
CA THR A 100 14.06 -1.92 22.74
C THR A 100 12.69 -1.82 22.09
N LEU A 101 11.65 -2.16 22.85
CA LEU A 101 10.27 -2.16 22.41
C LEU A 101 9.39 -1.70 23.58
N ASP A 102 8.90 -0.46 23.52
CA ASP A 102 7.98 0.09 24.51
C ASP A 102 6.54 0.00 24.00
N ILE A 103 5.69 -0.76 24.69
CA ILE A 103 4.28 -0.92 24.34
C ILE A 103 3.41 -0.38 25.48
N CYS A 104 2.59 0.63 25.16
CA CYS A 104 1.56 1.13 26.06
C CYS A 104 0.19 0.80 25.47
N VAL A 105 -0.54 -0.11 26.12
CA VAL A 105 -1.85 -0.59 25.68
C VAL A 105 -2.77 -0.78 26.86
N PHE A 106 -4.07 -0.62 26.63
CA PHE A 106 -5.07 -0.82 27.68
C PHE A 106 -5.20 -2.29 28.09
N THR A 107 -5.14 -3.23 27.13
CA THR A 107 -5.22 -4.68 27.40
C THR A 107 -4.56 -5.46 26.26
N ILE A 108 -3.80 -6.52 26.59
CA ILE A 108 -3.31 -7.52 25.64
C ILE A 108 -3.96 -8.87 25.98
N THR A 109 -4.67 -9.45 25.01
CA THR A 109 -5.28 -10.80 25.13
C THR A 109 -4.88 -11.74 24.01
N ASN A 110 -4.16 -11.24 23.01
CA ASN A 110 -3.80 -12.02 21.82
C ASN A 110 -2.46 -12.75 22.04
N ASP A 111 -2.49 -14.08 21.99
CA ASP A 111 -1.30 -14.92 22.17
C ASP A 111 -0.22 -14.67 21.13
N ASP A 112 -0.56 -14.34 19.88
CA ASP A 112 0.47 -14.09 18.85
C ASP A 112 1.29 -12.82 19.18
N ILE A 113 0.65 -11.80 19.76
CA ILE A 113 1.35 -10.59 20.22
C ILE A 113 2.22 -10.92 21.44
N ALA A 114 1.68 -11.69 22.38
CA ALA A 114 2.42 -12.13 23.56
C ALA A 114 3.64 -13.00 23.18
N ASP A 115 3.51 -13.87 22.19
CA ASP A 115 4.60 -14.70 21.67
C ASP A 115 5.72 -13.82 21.08
N VAL A 116 5.39 -12.81 20.27
CA VAL A 116 6.39 -11.91 19.66
C VAL A 116 7.06 -10.99 20.69
N VAL A 117 6.29 -10.45 21.63
CA VAL A 117 6.82 -9.57 22.69
C VAL A 117 7.62 -10.36 23.73
N GLY A 118 7.16 -11.56 24.09
CA GLY A 118 7.76 -12.42 25.11
C GLY A 118 8.98 -13.21 24.63
N CYS A 119 9.00 -13.68 23.37
CA CYS A 119 10.18 -14.31 22.79
C CYS A 119 11.17 -13.31 22.16
N GLY A 120 10.87 -12.01 22.15
CA GLY A 120 11.78 -10.95 21.72
C GLY A 120 13.06 -10.78 22.56
N ALA A 121 13.32 -11.68 23.52
CA ALA A 121 14.49 -11.70 24.39
C ALA A 121 15.37 -12.96 24.25
N GLY A 122 15.28 -13.71 23.15
CA GLY A 122 16.11 -14.92 22.99
C GLY A 122 16.24 -15.40 21.55
N PHE A 123 17.25 -14.85 20.86
CA PHE A 123 18.09 -15.62 19.94
C PHE A 123 19.34 -16.06 20.70
#